data_AF-A0A2P2MSC8-F1
#
_entry.id   AF-A0A2P2MSC8-F1
#
_cell.length_a   1.000
_cell.length_b   1.000
_cell.length_c   1.000
_cell.angle_alpha   90.00
_cell.angle_beta   90.00
_cell.angle_gamma   90.00
#
_symmetry.space_group_name_H-M   'P 1'
#
loop_
_entity.id
_entity.type
_entity.pdbx_description
1 polymer ?
#
loop_
_entity_poly.entity_id
_entity_poly.type
_entity_poly.pdbx_seq_one_letter_code
_entity_poly.pdbx_strand_id
1 'polypeptide(L)' 'MFSAIPCFCKKGDVIVADEGVHWGIQNGLYLSRSTIVYFKHNDMESLRNTLEKITTENKRAKKLRRYIMVEAVYQVF' A
#
# COMPACT_ATOMS: atom_id res chain seq x y z
N MET A 1 10.57 -9.34 6.50
CA MET A 1 9.76 -8.11 6.38
C MET A 1 8.41 -8.15 7.11
N PHE A 2 7.84 -9.34 7.38
CA PHE A 2 6.55 -9.51 8.05
C PHE A 2 6.34 -8.74 9.36
N SER A 3 7.37 -8.61 10.20
CA SER A 3 7.29 -7.89 11.47
C SER A 3 7.42 -6.37 11.32
N ALA A 4 8.02 -5.87 10.23
CA ALA A 4 8.28 -4.46 10.05
C ALA A 4 7.00 -3.69 9.65
N ILE A 5 6.20 -4.24 8.74
CA ILE A 5 4.97 -3.58 8.26
C ILE A 5 4.03 -3.24 9.43
N PRO A 6 3.60 -4.18 10.30
CA PRO A 6 2.74 -3.85 11.44
C PRO A 6 3.45 -3.06 12.55
N CYS A 7 4.79 -2.97 12.56
CA CYS A 7 5.53 -2.12 13.50
C CYS A 7 5.39 -0.63 13.14
N PHE A 8 5.42 -0.30 11.84
CA PHE A 8 5.35 1.10 11.36
C PHE A 8 3.94 1.53 10.94
N CYS A 9 3.13 0.59 10.46
CA CYS A 9 1.79 0.82 9.95
C CYS A 9 0.73 0.34 10.95
N LYS A 10 -0.30 1.17 11.15
CA LYS A 10 -1.40 0.90 12.08
C LYS A 10 -2.74 1.32 11.48
N LYS A 11 -3.82 1.01 12.21
CA LYS A 11 -5.17 1.48 11.88
C LYS A 11 -5.20 3.00 11.69
N GLY A 12 -5.77 3.44 10.56
CA GLY A 12 -5.86 4.85 10.16
C GLY A 12 -4.79 5.29 9.16
N ASP A 13 -3.74 4.50 8.95
CA ASP A 13 -2.82 4.70 7.83
C ASP A 13 -3.40 4.14 6.53
N VAL A 14 -2.94 4.68 5.41
CA VAL A 14 -3.26 4.15 4.07
C VAL A 14 -1.99 3.59 3.44
N ILE A 15 -2.07 2.37 2.95
CA ILE A 15 -1.00 1.72 2.22
C ILE A 15 -1.49 1.46 0.80
N VAL A 16 -0.75 1.98 -0.18
CA VAL A 16 -0.94 1.68 -1.60
C VAL A 16 0.07 0.61 -1.98
N ALA A 17 -0.39 -0.59 -2.32
CA ALA A 17 0.47 -1.75 -2.56
C ALA A 17 0.32 -2.28 -3.99
N ASP A 18 1.42 -2.75 -4.57
CA ASP A 18 1.36 -3.51 -5.83
C ASP A 18 0.63 -4.84 -5.58
N GLU A 19 -0.28 -5.25 -6.47
CA GLU A 19 -1.04 -6.50 -6.30
C GLU A 19 -0.17 -7.77 -6.44
N GLY A 20 1.00 -7.66 -7.07
CA GLY A 20 1.97 -8.73 -7.25
C GLY A 20 2.91 -8.96 -6.08
N VAL A 21 2.80 -8.17 -4.99
CA VAL A 21 3.71 -8.33 -3.83
C VAL A 21 3.62 -9.73 -3.22
N HIS A 22 4.77 -10.26 -2.84
CA HIS A 22 4.96 -11.57 -2.25
C HIS A 22 4.02 -11.80 -1.07
N TRP A 23 3.58 -13.04 -0.88
CA TRP A 23 2.65 -13.45 0.19
C TRP A 23 3.05 -12.93 1.56
N GLY A 24 4.36 -12.82 1.80
CA GLY A 24 4.85 -12.32 3.07
C GLY A 24 4.60 -10.84 3.35
N ILE A 25 4.57 -10.02 2.31
CA ILE A 25 4.16 -8.63 2.39
C ILE A 25 2.65 -8.59 2.60
N GLN A 26 1.87 -9.38 1.86
CA GLN A 26 0.40 -9.45 2.00
C GLN A 26 -0.02 -9.77 3.43
N ASN A 27 0.65 -10.72 4.09
CA ASN A 27 0.39 -11.02 5.50
C ASN A 27 0.73 -9.86 6.43
N GLY A 28 1.86 -9.18 6.20
CA GLY A 28 2.22 -8.00 6.98
C GLY A 28 1.22 -6.86 6.82
N LEU A 29 0.72 -6.65 5.59
CA LEU A 29 -0.35 -5.71 5.28
C LEU A 29 -1.64 -6.06 6.03
N TYR A 30 -2.06 -7.32 5.98
CA TYR A 30 -3.24 -7.79 6.72
C TYR A 30 -3.11 -7.55 8.24
N LEU A 31 -1.95 -7.89 8.82
CA LEU A 31 -1.69 -7.73 10.26
C LEU A 31 -1.61 -6.27 10.71
N SER A 32 -1.22 -5.33 9.83
CA SER A 32 -1.12 -3.90 10.14
C SER A 32 -2.45 -3.24 10.49
N ARG A 33 -3.56 -3.79 10.00
CA ARG A 33 -4.92 -3.20 10.08
C ARG A 33 -5.02 -1.79 9.48
N SER A 34 -4.07 -1.40 8.64
CA SER A 34 -4.15 -0.19 7.83
C SER A 34 -5.19 -0.35 6.72
N THR A 35 -5.60 0.75 6.11
CA THR A 35 -6.41 0.70 4.90
C THR A 35 -5.50 0.37 3.72
N ILE A 36 -5.72 -0.78 3.10
CA ILE A 36 -4.91 -1.24 1.96
C ILE A 36 -5.67 -0.94 0.66
N VAL A 37 -4.98 -0.33 -0.30
CA VAL A 37 -5.48 -0.11 -1.67
C VAL A 37 -4.45 -0.69 -2.62
N TYR A 38 -4.89 -1.54 -3.54
CA TYR A 38 -4.01 -2.15 -4.51
C TYR A 38 -4.00 -1.37 -5.82
N PHE A 39 -2.84 -1.34 -6.48
CA PHE A 39 -2.71 -0.94 -7.88
C PHE A 39 -2.22 -2.15 -8.70
N LYS A 40 -2.51 -2.12 -9.99
CA LYS A 40 -2.18 -3.22 -10.90
C LYS A 40 -0.66 -3.45 -10.98
N HIS A 41 -0.27 -4.71 -11.09
CA HIS A 41 1.15 -5.09 -11.04
C HIS A 41 1.95 -4.36 -12.11
N ASN A 42 3.00 -3.63 -11.71
CA ASN A 42 3.87 -2.83 -12.59
C ASN A 42 3.16 -1.77 -13.47
N ASP A 43 1.91 -1.42 -13.18
CA ASP A 43 1.13 -0.43 -13.93
C ASP A 43 1.20 0.94 -13.25
N MET A 44 2.08 1.81 -13.77
CA MET A 44 2.27 3.16 -13.26
C MET A 44 1.05 4.07 -13.46
N GLU A 45 0.22 3.79 -14.47
CA GLU A 45 -1.01 4.55 -14.69
C GLU A 45 -2.07 4.16 -13.66
N SER A 46 -2.19 2.86 -13.35
CA SER A 46 -3.01 2.37 -12.23
C SER A 46 -2.57 2.99 -10.91
N LEU A 47 -1.26 3.05 -10.64
CA LEU A 47 -0.70 3.70 -9.45
C LEU A 47 -1.08 5.19 -9.40
N ARG A 48 -0.86 5.93 -10.49
CA ARG A 48 -1.21 7.37 -10.59
C ARG A 48 -2.68 7.61 -10.28
N ASN A 49 -3.57 6.87 -10.95
CA ASN A 49 -5.02 6.99 -10.77
C ASN A 49 -5.43 6.68 -9.32
N THR A 50 -4.79 5.70 -8.69
CA THR A 50 -5.04 5.31 -7.30
C THR A 50 -4.64 6.43 -6.33
N LEU A 51 -3.47 7.02 -6.52
CA LEU A 51 -2.97 8.13 -5.70
C LEU A 51 -3.82 9.39 -5.84
N GLU A 52 -4.25 9.72 -7.06
CA GLU A 52 -5.14 10.84 -7.34
C GLU A 52 -6.50 10.66 -6.67
N LYS A 53 -7.09 9.47 -6.76
CA LYS A 53 -8.36 9.14 -6.11
C LYS A 53 -8.26 9.30 -4.59
N ILE A 54 -7.24 8.71 -3.97
CA ILE A 54 -7.01 8.82 -2.52
C ILE A 54 -6.84 10.28 -2.08
N THR A 55 -6.11 11.07 -2.87
CA THR A 55 -5.85 12.48 -2.58
C THR A 55 -7.11 13.34 -2.71
N THR A 56 -7.91 13.09 -3.76
CA THR A 56 -9.15 13.83 -4.04
C THR A 56 -10.24 13.54 -3.03
N GLU A 57 -10.38 12.27 -2.61
CA GLU A 57 -11.37 11.86 -1.60
C GLU A 57 -10.99 12.35 -0.20
N ASN A 58 -9.70 12.50 0.09
CA ASN A 58 -9.21 12.90 1.42
C ASN A 58 -8.78 14.38 1.48
N LYS A 59 -9.63 15.34 1.07
CA LYS A 59 -9.32 16.79 1.17
C LYS A 59 -9.02 17.31 2.59
N ARG A 60 -9.36 16.56 3.65
CA ARG A 60 -9.01 16.85 5.06
C ARG A 60 -7.64 16.26 5.50
N ALA A 61 -6.86 15.67 4.60
CA ALA A 61 -5.70 14.80 4.87
C ALA A 61 -4.41 15.42 5.44
N LYS A 62 -4.42 16.61 6.07
CA LYS A 62 -3.19 17.15 6.67
C LYS A 62 -2.52 16.21 7.71
N LYS A 63 -3.19 15.14 8.15
CA LYS A 63 -2.69 14.17 9.14
C LYS A 63 -2.70 12.70 8.68
N LEU A 64 -2.95 12.40 7.40
CA LEU A 64 -3.06 11.01 6.95
C LEU A 64 -1.68 10.48 6.52
N ARG A 65 -1.15 9.49 7.24
CA ARG A 65 0.13 8.84 6.87
C ARG A 65 -0.13 7.88 5.72
N ARG A 66 0.69 7.98 4.67
CA ARG A 66 0.55 7.20 3.45
C ARG A 66 1.87 6.49 3.13
N TYR A 67 1.78 5.24 2.74
CA TYR A 67 2.92 4.42 2.33
C TYR A 67 2.66 3.84 0.95
N ILE A 68 3.72 3.66 0.17
CA ILE A 68 3.70 2.90 -1.08
C ILE A 68 4.54 1.65 -0.84
N MET A 69 3.99 0.47 -1.14
CA MET A 69 4.64 -0.82 -0.95
C MET A 69 4.81 -1.51 -2.31
N VAL A 70 6.08 -1.74 -2.68
CA VAL A 70 6.50 -2.38 -3.92
C VAL A 70 7.72 -3.25 -3.64
N GLU A 71 8.00 -4.19 -4.53
CA GLU A 71 9.24 -4.95 -4.52
C GLU A 71 10.17 -4.50 -5.65
N ALA A 72 11.48 -4.55 -5.39
CA ALA A 72 12.47 -4.27 -6.43
C ALA A 72 12.54 -5.41 -7.47
N VAL A 73 12.29 -6.64 -7.03
CA VAL A 73 12.20 -7.85 -7.85
C VAL A 73 11.07 -8.69 -7.31
N TYR A 74 10.11 -9.05 -8.16
CA TYR A 74 8.96 -9.86 -7.78
C TYR A 74 9.24 -11.35 -8.03
N GLN A 75 8.67 -12.22 -7.21
CA GLN A 75 8.83 -13.66 -7.35
C GLN A 75 8.06 -14.24 -8.55
N VAL A 76 6.98 -13.58 -8.96
CA VAL A 76 6.11 -13.99 -10.07
C VAL A 76 6.23 -12.94 -11.17
N PHE A 77 6.55 -13.38 -12.39
CA PHE A 77 6.56 -12.57 -13.61
C PHE A 77 5.18 -12.57 -14.27
#